data_AF-A0A8T1TK64-F1
#
_entry.id   AF-A0A8T1TK64-F1
#
_cell.length_a   1.000
_cell.length_b   1.000
_cell.length_c   1.000
_cell.angle_alpha   90.00
_cell.angle_beta   90.00
_cell.angle_gamma   90.00
#
_symmetry.space_group_name_H-M   'P 1'
#
loop_
_entity.id
_entity.type
_entity.pdbx_description
1 polymer ?
#
loop_
_entity_poly.entity_id
_entity_poly.type
_entity_poly.pdbx_seq_one_letter_code
_entity_poly.pdbx_strand_id
1 'polypeptide(L)'
;MGEIDDGDEAATLGLNTIDKAFNGSTSSWKRVGDGAVIINLSSSDTKEVKVNIHSGGEKIDEVLVSAGGIASWRANTTTLGGKTLYLDRWRSDILGLPGTGGGSLELWVPNASKGSHLELNVKLNVSYVALCFSLC
;
A
#
# COMPACT_ATOMS: atom_id res chain seq x y z
N MET A 1 15.58 10.57 11.59
CA MET A 1 15.30 10.54 10.13
C MET A 1 15.06 11.97 9.69
N GLY A 2 15.89 12.50 8.78
CA GLY A 2 15.83 13.88 8.29
C GLY A 2 14.77 14.09 7.21
N GLU A 3 14.57 15.34 6.77
CA GLU A 3 13.72 15.64 5.60
C GLU A 3 14.37 15.05 4.33
N ILE A 4 13.57 14.40 3.49
CA ILE A 4 14.01 13.84 2.20
C ILE A 4 13.76 14.86 1.09
N ASP A 5 14.67 14.91 0.11
CA ASP A 5 14.54 15.73 -1.11
C ASP A 5 13.40 15.22 -2.02
N ASP A 6 12.91 16.05 -2.92
CA ASP A 6 11.80 15.68 -3.82
C ASP A 6 12.20 14.48 -4.70
N GLY A 7 11.29 13.54 -4.95
CA GLY A 7 11.61 12.38 -5.79
C GLY A 7 10.45 11.44 -6.09
N ASP A 8 10.52 10.84 -7.29
CA ASP A 8 9.54 9.90 -7.84
C ASP A 8 10.06 8.45 -7.86
N GLU A 9 11.27 8.21 -7.35
CA GLU A 9 11.89 6.89 -7.32
C GLU A 9 11.51 6.13 -6.04
N ALA A 10 11.17 4.84 -6.18
CA ALA A 10 10.85 3.95 -5.05
C ALA A 10 11.95 3.92 -3.97
N ALA A 11 13.21 4.10 -4.39
CA ALA A 11 14.37 4.15 -3.50
C ALA A 11 14.40 5.41 -2.62
N THR A 12 13.83 6.52 -3.08
CA THR A 12 13.85 7.80 -2.37
C THR A 12 13.01 7.77 -1.10
N LEU A 13 11.96 6.94 -1.04
CA LEU A 13 11.03 6.88 0.09
C LEU A 13 11.14 5.60 0.91
N GLY A 14 12.09 4.72 0.59
CA GLY A 14 12.20 3.42 1.23
C GLY A 14 10.98 2.53 0.98
N LEU A 15 10.43 2.60 -0.24
CA LEU A 15 9.31 1.76 -0.65
C LEU A 15 9.78 0.30 -0.76
N ASN A 16 9.31 -0.54 0.16
CA ASN A 16 9.60 -1.96 0.18
C ASN A 16 8.33 -2.75 -0.15
N THR A 17 8.29 -3.34 -1.34
CA THR A 17 7.23 -4.29 -1.71
C THR A 17 7.70 -5.70 -1.43
N ILE A 18 7.03 -6.38 -0.51
CA ILE A 18 7.21 -7.80 -0.24
C ILE A 18 6.17 -8.53 -1.08
N ASP A 19 6.65 -9.34 -2.03
CA ASP A 19 5.90 -10.15 -3.00
C ASP A 19 5.35 -9.46 -4.27
N LYS A 20 5.02 -10.32 -5.24
CA LYS A 20 4.57 -9.98 -6.59
C LYS A 20 3.24 -9.23 -6.64
N ALA A 21 2.44 -9.31 -5.57
CA ALA A 21 1.13 -8.71 -5.53
C ALA A 21 1.18 -7.18 -5.62
N PHE A 22 2.21 -6.57 -5.06
CA PHE A 22 2.42 -5.11 -5.11
C PHE A 22 3.42 -4.67 -6.19
N ASN A 23 3.86 -5.61 -7.05
CA ASN A 23 4.86 -5.32 -8.07
C ASN A 23 4.37 -4.29 -9.09
N GLY A 24 5.22 -3.31 -9.39
CA GLY A 24 4.90 -2.20 -10.28
C GLY A 24 4.12 -1.07 -9.61
N SER A 25 4.02 -1.07 -8.28
CA SER A 25 3.57 0.09 -7.51
C SER A 25 4.63 1.20 -7.54
N THR A 26 4.19 2.46 -7.53
CA THR A 26 5.08 3.62 -7.54
C THR A 26 4.72 4.58 -6.42
N SER A 27 5.67 5.43 -6.05
CA SER A 27 5.52 6.44 -5.00
C SER A 27 6.16 7.74 -5.45
N SER A 28 5.49 8.86 -5.20
CA SER A 28 6.03 10.20 -5.45
C SER A 28 5.93 11.06 -4.20
N TRP A 29 7.00 11.77 -3.89
CA TRP A 29 7.09 12.65 -2.73
C TRP A 29 7.53 14.05 -3.12
N LYS A 30 6.85 15.02 -2.53
CA LYS A 30 7.23 16.43 -2.56
C LYS A 30 7.35 16.91 -1.13
N ARG A 31 8.49 17.49 -0.78
CA ARG A 31 8.78 18.10 0.52
C ARG A 31 7.88 19.31 0.80
N VAL A 32 7.47 20.04 -0.24
CA VAL A 32 6.54 21.18 -0.16
C VAL A 32 5.25 20.82 -0.89
N GLY A 33 4.10 20.96 -0.23
CA GLY A 33 2.82 20.54 -0.80
C GLY A 33 1.59 20.98 0.00
N ASP A 34 0.54 20.18 -0.11
CA ASP A 34 -0.76 20.38 0.55
C ASP A 34 -0.97 19.54 1.83
N GLY A 35 0.03 18.77 2.25
CA GLY A 35 -0.03 17.92 3.43
C GLY A 35 -0.70 16.56 3.18
N ALA A 36 -1.04 16.22 1.94
CA ALA A 36 -1.81 15.01 1.66
C ALA A 36 -0.93 13.76 1.60
N VAL A 37 -1.49 12.66 2.11
CA VAL A 37 -1.04 11.29 1.82
C VAL A 37 -2.16 10.63 1.03
N ILE A 38 -1.91 10.31 -0.24
CA ILE A 38 -2.89 9.74 -1.16
C ILE A 38 -2.42 8.34 -1.55
N ILE A 39 -3.33 7.37 -1.48
CA ILE A 39 -3.09 6.00 -1.94
C ILE A 39 -4.13 5.67 -2.98
N ASN A 40 -3.70 5.52 -4.23
CA ASN A 40 -4.52 5.05 -5.34
C ASN A 40 -4.27 3.55 -5.52
N LEU A 41 -5.30 2.76 -5.29
CA LEU A 41 -5.29 1.31 -5.41
C LEU A 41 -5.88 0.93 -6.77
N SER A 42 -5.15 0.15 -7.55
CA SER A 42 -5.61 -0.39 -8.83
C SER A 42 -5.55 -1.91 -8.79
N SER A 43 -6.69 -2.57 -8.92
CA SER A 43 -6.78 -4.02 -8.87
C SER A 43 -6.82 -4.63 -10.25
N SER A 44 -6.01 -5.66 -10.45
CA SER A 44 -6.14 -6.61 -11.57
C SER A 44 -6.74 -7.95 -11.12
N ASP A 45 -7.12 -8.07 -9.84
CA ASP A 45 -7.81 -9.25 -9.35
C ASP A 45 -9.18 -9.41 -10.03
N THR A 46 -9.56 -10.66 -10.29
CA THR A 46 -10.88 -11.02 -10.84
C THR A 46 -11.99 -11.02 -9.78
N LYS A 47 -11.64 -10.73 -8.53
CA LYS A 47 -12.52 -10.73 -7.36
C LYS A 47 -12.22 -9.52 -6.50
N GLU A 48 -13.20 -9.15 -5.68
CA GLU A 48 -13.02 -8.09 -4.68
C GLU A 48 -11.92 -8.48 -3.69
N VAL A 49 -11.11 -7.49 -3.35
CA VAL A 49 -10.05 -7.59 -2.35
C VAL A 49 -10.18 -6.45 -1.36
N LYS A 50 -9.73 -6.71 -0.13
CA LYS A 50 -9.62 -5.70 0.91
C LYS A 50 -8.16 -5.30 1.06
N VAL A 51 -7.90 -4.04 1.33
CA VAL A 51 -6.57 -3.56 1.65
C VAL A 51 -6.62 -2.94 3.04
N ASN A 52 -5.97 -3.59 4.00
CA ASN A 52 -5.84 -3.02 5.33
C ASN A 52 -4.68 -2.03 5.31
N ILE A 53 -4.89 -0.89 5.95
CA ILE A 53 -3.90 0.17 6.08
C ILE A 53 -3.49 0.23 7.53
N HIS A 54 -2.21 0.01 7.77
CA HIS A 54 -1.59 0.02 9.08
C HIS A 54 -0.61 1.18 9.22
N SER A 55 -0.51 1.75 10.41
CA SER A 55 0.47 2.78 10.74
C SER A 55 1.09 2.50 12.10
N GLY A 56 2.42 2.37 12.16
CA GLY A 56 3.11 2.09 13.42
C GLY A 56 2.74 0.76 14.07
N GLY A 57 2.24 -0.20 13.29
CA GLY A 57 1.85 -1.55 13.75
C GLY A 57 0.36 -1.75 14.02
N GLU A 58 -0.45 -0.70 14.02
CA GLU A 58 -1.91 -0.79 14.24
C GLU A 58 -2.69 -0.55 12.95
N LYS A 59 -3.82 -1.25 12.77
CA LYS A 59 -4.74 -1.00 11.65
C LYS A 59 -5.46 0.32 11.87
N ILE A 60 -5.30 1.24 10.92
CA ILE A 60 -5.96 2.55 10.95
C ILE A 60 -7.16 2.63 10.00
N ASP A 61 -7.17 1.84 8.93
CA ASP A 61 -8.29 1.81 7.99
C ASP A 61 -8.32 0.50 7.15
N GLU A 62 -9.41 0.31 6.41
CA GLU A 62 -9.64 -0.80 5.48
C GLU A 62 -10.35 -0.29 4.22
N VAL A 63 -9.76 -0.56 3.05
CA VAL A 63 -10.32 -0.13 1.75
C VAL A 63 -10.80 -1.34 0.96
N LEU A 64 -12.05 -1.30 0.52
CA LEU A 64 -12.62 -2.28 -0.40
C LEU A 64 -12.27 -1.89 -1.84
N VAL A 65 -11.68 -2.82 -2.59
CA VAL A 65 -11.35 -2.65 -4.00
C VAL A 65 -12.06 -3.72 -4.81
N SER A 66 -13.01 -3.29 -5.65
CA SER A 66 -13.76 -4.18 -6.53
C SER A 66 -12.83 -4.90 -7.52
N ALA A 67 -13.29 -6.04 -8.06
CA ALA A 67 -12.59 -6.77 -9.10
C ALA A 67 -12.27 -5.88 -10.31
N GLY A 68 -11.01 -5.82 -10.73
CA GLY A 68 -10.57 -4.94 -11.82
C GLY A 68 -10.71 -3.44 -11.54
N GLY A 69 -11.07 -3.06 -10.31
CA GLY A 69 -11.49 -1.72 -9.94
C GLY A 69 -10.36 -0.84 -9.43
N ILE A 70 -10.71 0.41 -9.16
CA ILE A 70 -9.83 1.41 -8.56
C ILE A 70 -10.49 1.94 -7.29
N ALA A 71 -9.70 2.16 -6.26
CA ALA A 71 -10.13 2.84 -5.04
C ALA A 71 -9.05 3.85 -4.62
N SER A 72 -9.45 4.92 -3.93
CA SER A 72 -8.52 5.90 -3.40
C SER A 72 -8.74 6.07 -1.91
N TRP A 73 -7.64 6.18 -1.18
CA TRP A 73 -7.61 6.48 0.24
C TRP A 73 -6.77 7.74 0.48
N ARG A 74 -7.19 8.57 1.43
CA ARG A 74 -6.55 9.85 1.71
C ARG A 74 -6.38 10.05 3.21
N ALA A 75 -5.19 10.48 3.60
CA ALA A 75 -4.84 10.92 4.93
C ALA A 75 -3.95 12.18 4.88
N ASN A 76 -3.45 12.62 6.04
CA ASN A 76 -2.60 13.80 6.17
C ASN A 76 -1.21 13.43 6.71
N THR A 77 -0.18 14.11 6.20
CA THR A 77 1.22 13.97 6.63
C THR A 77 1.44 14.47 8.06
N THR A 78 0.56 15.33 8.59
CA THR A 78 0.56 15.70 10.00
C THR A 78 0.26 14.54 10.94
N THR A 79 -0.55 13.57 10.49
CA THR A 79 -0.92 12.38 11.27
C THR A 79 0.06 11.23 11.05
N LEU A 80 0.52 11.07 9.81
CA LEU A 80 1.34 9.91 9.39
C LEU A 80 2.84 10.20 9.30
N GLY A 81 3.25 11.47 9.30
CA GLY A 81 4.64 11.87 9.15
C GLY A 81 5.54 11.25 10.23
N GLY A 82 6.65 10.66 9.78
CA GLY A 82 7.60 9.95 10.64
C GLY A 82 7.16 8.54 11.06
N LYS A 83 5.97 8.08 10.65
CA LYS A 83 5.48 6.72 10.91
C LYS A 83 5.71 5.83 9.69
N THR A 84 5.83 4.52 9.94
CA THR A 84 5.79 3.51 8.90
C THR A 84 4.35 3.18 8.55
N LEU A 85 4.03 3.32 7.27
CA LEU A 85 2.79 2.87 6.66
C LEU A 85 2.99 1.46 6.12
N TYR A 86 2.03 0.59 6.41
CA TYR A 86 2.05 -0.79 5.95
C TYR A 86 0.70 -1.13 5.34
N LEU A 87 0.69 -1.77 4.18
CA LEU A 87 -0.50 -2.23 3.50
C LEU A 87 -0.42 -3.74 3.31
N ASP A 88 -1.46 -4.44 3.71
CA ASP A 88 -1.66 -5.84 3.37
C ASP A 88 -2.91 -6.01 2.52
N ARG A 89 -2.75 -6.84 1.48
CA ARG A 89 -3.87 -7.28 0.67
C ARG A 89 -4.51 -8.49 1.34
N TRP A 90 -5.77 -8.35 1.67
CA TRP A 90 -6.58 -9.33 2.36
C TRP A 90 -7.72 -9.86 1.50
N ARG A 91 -7.89 -11.19 1.50
CA ARG A 91 -9.06 -11.84 0.93
C ARG A 91 -9.37 -13.12 1.70
N SER A 92 -10.63 -13.30 2.08
CA SER A 92 -11.10 -14.54 2.69
C SER A 92 -11.30 -15.58 1.58
N ASP A 93 -10.61 -16.72 1.67
CA ASP A 93 -10.86 -17.87 0.79
C ASP A 93 -12.02 -18.74 1.30
N ILE A 94 -12.49 -19.68 0.47
CA ILE A 94 -13.73 -20.49 0.62
C ILE A 94 -13.89 -21.23 1.98
N LEU A 95 -12.82 -21.35 2.77
CA LEU A 95 -12.87 -21.91 4.13
C LEU A 95 -12.98 -20.85 5.25
N GLY A 96 -13.21 -19.58 4.90
CA GLY A 96 -13.16 -18.47 5.86
C GLY A 96 -11.75 -18.23 6.41
N LEU A 97 -10.74 -18.90 5.84
CA LEU A 97 -9.38 -18.80 6.34
C LEU A 97 -8.77 -17.47 5.90
N PRO A 98 -8.16 -16.75 6.85
CA PRO A 98 -7.45 -15.52 6.56
C PRO A 98 -6.23 -15.82 5.68
N GLY A 99 -6.33 -15.49 4.39
CA GLY A 99 -5.23 -15.63 3.45
C GLY A 99 -4.51 -14.29 3.31
N THR A 100 -3.29 -14.18 3.83
CA THR A 100 -2.33 -13.10 3.52
C THR A 100 -1.54 -13.38 2.25
N GLY A 101 -1.99 -14.35 1.43
CA GLY A 101 -1.26 -14.99 0.33
C GLY A 101 -1.01 -14.11 -0.90
N GLY A 102 -0.81 -12.81 -0.73
CA GLY A 102 -0.38 -11.93 -1.79
C GLY A 102 0.23 -10.65 -1.26
N GLY A 103 1.30 -10.78 -0.49
CA GLY A 103 2.25 -9.70 -0.27
C GLY A 103 1.85 -8.62 0.70
N SER A 104 2.82 -7.73 0.92
CA SER A 104 2.67 -6.51 1.67
C SER A 104 3.50 -5.39 1.06
N LEU A 105 3.06 -4.16 1.30
CA LEU A 105 3.78 -2.96 0.92
C LEU A 105 4.08 -2.18 2.18
N GLU A 106 5.36 -1.90 2.41
CA GLU A 106 5.83 -1.10 3.53
C GLU A 106 6.49 0.17 3.01
N LEU A 107 6.18 1.30 3.63
CA LEU A 107 6.74 2.59 3.30
C LEU A 107 6.91 3.45 4.54
N TRP A 108 8.04 4.12 4.68
CA TRP A 108 8.19 5.16 5.68
C TRP A 108 7.68 6.50 5.15
N VAL A 109 6.74 7.13 5.86
CA VAL A 109 6.20 8.45 5.47
C VAL A 109 7.16 9.53 5.99
N PRO A 110 7.82 10.31 5.13
CA PRO A 110 8.72 11.33 5.62
C PRO A 110 7.98 12.45 6.34
N ASN A 111 8.67 13.09 7.28
CA ASN A 111 8.17 14.31 7.90
C ASN A 111 8.68 15.51 7.10
N ALA A 112 7.81 16.50 6.84
CA ALA A 112 8.22 17.76 6.24
C ALA A 112 7.56 18.95 6.93
N SER A 113 8.39 19.94 7.24
CA SER A 113 7.95 21.20 7.86
C SER A 113 7.09 22.08 6.95
N LYS A 114 7.07 21.82 5.64
CA LYS A 114 6.42 22.66 4.61
C LYS A 114 5.19 22.01 3.95
N GLY A 115 4.51 21.12 4.68
CA GLY A 115 3.24 20.53 4.25
C GLY A 115 3.37 19.58 3.08
N SER A 116 4.39 18.72 3.05
CA SER A 116 4.65 17.74 2.00
C SER A 116 3.45 17.02 1.36
N HIS A 117 3.65 16.50 0.15
CA HIS A 117 2.67 15.68 -0.58
C HIS A 117 3.26 14.29 -0.86
N LEU A 118 2.57 13.24 -0.40
CA LEU A 118 2.89 11.84 -0.70
C LEU A 118 1.75 11.26 -1.54
N GLU A 119 2.09 10.69 -2.69
CA GLU A 119 1.15 9.94 -3.51
C GLU A 119 1.71 8.55 -3.83
N LEU A 120 0.89 7.54 -3.59
CA LEU A 120 1.19 6.13 -3.80
C LEU A 120 0.25 5.56 -4.84
N ASN A 121 0.80 5.03 -5.91
CA ASN A 121 0.04 4.29 -6.93
C ASN A 121 0.32 2.80 -6.72
N VAL A 122 -0.60 2.15 -6.01
CA VAL A 122 -0.49 0.77 -5.56
C VAL A 122 -1.19 -0.14 -6.56
N LYS A 123 -0.45 -1.07 -7.14
CA LYS A 123 -1.01 -2.12 -7.99
C LYS A 123 -1.29 -3.36 -7.15
N LEU A 124 -2.48 -3.92 -7.29
CA LEU A 124 -2.88 -5.19 -6.72
C LEU A 124 -2.93 -6.21 -7.85
N ASN A 125 -1.87 -7.00 -7.94
CA ASN A 125 -1.74 -8.08 -8.90
C ASN A 125 -2.41 -9.35 -8.35
N VAL A 126 -2.94 -10.17 -9.27
CA VAL A 126 -3.42 -11.51 -8.93
C VAL A 126 -2.29 -12.29 -8.26
N SER A 127 -2.40 -12.49 -6.95
CA SER A 127 -1.56 -13.46 -6.28
C SER A 127 -2.16 -14.83 -6.56
N TYR A 128 -1.51 -15.58 -7.44
CA TYR A 128 -1.74 -17.00 -7.50
C TYR A 128 -1.29 -17.56 -6.16
N VAL A 129 -2.24 -17.78 -5.25
CA VAL A 129 -2.08 -18.91 -4.33
C VAL A 129 -1.97 -20.09 -5.29
N ALA A 130 -0.75 -20.54 -5.53
CA ALA A 130 -0.55 -21.85 -6.10
C ALA A 130 -1.30 -22.76 -5.15
N LEU A 131 -2.50 -23.17 -5.57
CA LEU A 131 -3.14 -24.37 -5.08
C LEU A 131 -2.12 -25.45 -5.35
N CYS A 132 -1.21 -25.67 -4.42
CA CYS A 132 -0.51 -26.92 -4.27
C CYS A 132 -1.55 -27.93 -3.77
N PHE A 133 -2.57 -28.18 -4.60
CA PHE A 133 -3.12 -29.51 -4.71
C PHE A 133 -2.05 -30.31 -5.47
N SER A 134 -0.96 -30.63 -4.78
CA SER A 134 -0.19 -31.79 -5.16
C SER A 134 -1.16 -32.95 -5.00
N LEU A 135 -1.61 -33.50 -6.12
CA LEU A 135 -2.01 -34.89 -6.15
C LEU A 135 -0.83 -35.70 -5.58
N CYS A 136 -0.99 -36.26 -4.39
CA CYS A 136 -0.42 -37.54 -3.99
C CYS A 136 -1.19 -38.04 -2.76
#